data_AF-A0A956XPS7-F1
#
_entry.id   AF-A0A956XPS7-F1
#
_cell.length_a   1.000
_cell.length_b   1.000
_cell.length_c   1.000
_cell.angle_alpha   90.00
_cell.angle_beta   90.00
_cell.angle_gamma   90.00
#
_symmetry.space_group_name_H-M   'P 1'
#
loop_
_entity.id
_entity.type
_entity.pdbx_description
1 polymer ?
#
loop_
_entity_poly.entity_id
_entity_poly.type
_entity_poly.pdbx_seq_one_letter_code
_entity_poly.pdbx_strand_id
1 'polypeptide(L)'
;DLKTHSIEDLVGRVYEGEWVVDWTTKPGKEVDKVYTHYSYSYATQLVTLDEDGQIEKIIAAHDAGKIYNPTLFEGQIEGSIHMGLGYAISEELVMKDGRPTSTMLRKCGILRAKDMPEMQVIGIEVPDEYGPYGAKGVGEIGLVPTAGAVANALYQFDGERRHTLPMKLPKKRRRPAAAD
;
A
#
# COMPACT_ATOMS: atom_id res chain seq x y z
N ASP A 1 6.51 -33.63 9.35
CA ASP A 1 7.57 -33.90 8.35
C ASP A 1 8.92 -33.29 8.67
N LEU A 2 9.03 -31.98 8.91
CA LEU A 2 10.33 -31.34 9.19
C LEU A 2 11.09 -31.84 10.43
N LYS A 3 10.43 -32.57 11.35
CA LYS A 3 11.11 -33.21 12.49
C LYS A 3 11.92 -34.45 12.09
N THR A 4 11.64 -35.02 10.92
CA THR A 4 12.16 -36.34 10.50
C THR A 4 12.70 -36.38 9.08
N HIS A 5 12.54 -35.31 8.29
CA HIS A 5 12.95 -35.24 6.89
C HIS A 5 13.65 -33.90 6.61
N SER A 6 14.62 -33.88 5.69
CA SER A 6 15.24 -32.65 5.18
C SER A 6 14.28 -31.85 4.29
N ILE A 7 14.59 -30.61 3.95
CA ILE A 7 13.76 -29.81 3.03
C ILE A 7 13.75 -30.44 1.63
N GLU A 8 14.89 -30.98 1.19
CA GLU A 8 15.06 -31.66 -0.10
C GLU A 8 14.15 -32.88 -0.22
N ASP A 9 14.01 -33.67 0.85
CA ASP A 9 13.13 -34.85 0.89
C ASP A 9 11.63 -34.50 0.76
N LEU A 10 11.27 -33.24 0.98
CA LEU A 10 9.90 -32.75 0.96
C LEU A 10 9.54 -32.05 -0.36
N VAL A 11 10.49 -31.93 -1.30
CA VAL A 11 10.24 -31.35 -2.63
C VAL A 11 9.13 -32.14 -3.34
N GLY A 12 8.16 -31.41 -3.89
CA GLY A 12 7.01 -31.98 -4.60
C GLY A 12 5.86 -32.45 -3.71
N ARG A 13 6.00 -32.40 -2.37
CA ARG A 13 4.86 -32.63 -1.47
C ARG A 13 3.97 -31.39 -1.40
N VAL A 14 2.66 -31.63 -1.29
CA VAL A 14 1.63 -30.60 -1.11
C VAL A 14 0.99 -30.80 0.24
N TYR A 15 0.84 -29.70 0.98
CA TYR A 15 0.15 -29.67 2.26
C TYR A 15 -1.01 -28.69 2.12
N GLU A 16 -2.18 -29.10 2.59
CA GLU A 16 -3.38 -28.26 2.65
C GLU A 16 -3.71 -27.99 4.11
N GLY A 17 -4.11 -26.74 4.39
CA GLY A 17 -4.54 -26.31 5.71
C GLY A 17 -5.54 -25.18 5.57
N GLU A 18 -6.52 -25.16 6.46
CA GLU A 18 -7.56 -24.14 6.49
C GLU A 18 -7.56 -23.45 7.86
N TRP A 19 -7.72 -22.13 7.85
CA TRP A 19 -7.97 -21.33 9.05
C TRP A 19 -9.26 -20.55 8.84
N VAL A 20 -10.24 -20.76 9.73
CA VAL A 20 -11.58 -20.16 9.61
C VAL A 20 -11.82 -19.24 10.80
N VAL A 21 -12.29 -18.03 10.49
CA VAL A 21 -12.79 -17.07 11.48
C VAL A 21 -14.32 -17.05 11.40
N ASP A 22 -14.98 -17.72 12.34
CA ASP A 22 -16.44 -17.89 12.39
C ASP A 22 -17.12 -17.23 13.61
N TRP A 23 -16.33 -16.55 14.45
CA TRP A 23 -16.75 -15.93 15.71
C TRP A 23 -17.01 -14.42 15.61
N THR A 24 -16.86 -13.81 14.43
CA THR A 24 -17.22 -12.41 14.22
C THR A 24 -18.73 -12.19 14.30
N THR A 25 -19.12 -10.98 14.66
CA THR A 25 -20.52 -10.59 14.83
C THR A 25 -21.13 -10.26 13.48
N LYS A 26 -22.17 -11.01 13.10
CA LYS A 26 -22.94 -10.74 11.87
C LYS A 26 -23.62 -9.35 11.94
N PRO A 27 -23.64 -8.59 10.83
CA PRO A 27 -24.38 -7.33 10.77
C PRO A 27 -25.84 -7.48 11.22
N GLY A 28 -26.32 -6.59 12.08
CA GLY A 28 -27.70 -6.57 12.59
C GLY A 28 -28.00 -7.55 13.73
N LYS A 29 -27.00 -8.30 14.22
CA LYS A 29 -27.18 -9.15 15.41
C LYS A 29 -27.08 -8.32 16.69
N GLU A 30 -28.09 -8.41 17.55
CA GLU A 30 -28.05 -7.82 18.89
C GLU A 30 -27.17 -8.68 19.82
N VAL A 31 -26.06 -8.12 20.27
CA VAL A 31 -25.09 -8.72 21.20
C VAL A 31 -24.51 -7.63 22.09
N ASP A 32 -24.07 -7.98 23.30
CA ASP A 32 -23.48 -7.02 24.24
C ASP A 32 -22.15 -6.42 23.73
N LYS A 33 -21.39 -7.19 22.95
CA LYS A 33 -20.11 -6.77 22.38
C LYS A 33 -19.98 -7.23 20.92
N VAL A 34 -19.70 -6.28 20.03
CA VAL A 34 -19.54 -6.50 18.59
C VAL A 34 -18.07 -6.76 18.27
N TYR A 35 -17.82 -7.83 17.52
CA TYR A 35 -16.51 -8.17 16.94
C TYR A 35 -16.61 -8.09 15.42
N THR A 36 -16.02 -7.08 14.78
CA THR A 36 -16.18 -6.87 13.33
C THR A 36 -15.09 -7.54 12.49
N HIS A 37 -13.87 -7.63 13.02
CA HIS A 37 -12.71 -8.21 12.36
C HIS A 37 -11.88 -9.01 13.38
N TYR A 38 -11.12 -10.00 12.90
CA TYR A 38 -10.28 -10.81 13.79
C TYR A 38 -8.94 -10.16 14.13
N SER A 39 -8.44 -9.29 13.25
CA SER A 39 -7.10 -8.70 13.32
C SER A 39 -7.15 -7.25 12.87
N TYR A 40 -6.30 -6.43 13.45
CA TYR A 40 -6.03 -5.06 13.01
C TYR A 40 -4.54 -4.87 12.79
N SER A 41 -4.21 -4.22 11.68
CA SER A 41 -2.85 -3.89 11.29
C SER A 41 -2.66 -2.38 11.38
N TYR A 42 -1.43 -1.93 11.61
CA TYR A 42 -1.05 -0.52 11.58
C TYR A 42 -0.11 -0.24 10.42
N ALA A 43 -0.27 0.91 9.78
CA ALA A 43 0.60 1.36 8.72
C ALA A 43 0.85 2.86 8.78
N THR A 44 2.08 3.22 8.46
CA THR A 44 2.47 4.62 8.28
C THR A 44 3.41 4.72 7.09
N GLN A 45 3.37 5.87 6.42
CA GLN A 45 4.26 6.20 5.32
C GLN A 45 4.82 7.59 5.49
N LEU A 46 6.09 7.75 5.15
CA LEU A 46 6.78 9.03 5.02
C LEU A 46 7.05 9.26 3.53
N VAL A 47 6.67 10.43 3.03
CA VAL A 47 6.97 10.89 1.67
C VAL A 47 7.96 12.05 1.78
N THR A 48 9.09 11.96 1.08
CA THR A 48 10.02 13.08 0.93
C THR A 48 9.87 13.70 -0.45
N LEU A 49 10.10 15.01 -0.50
CA LEU A 49 10.07 15.77 -1.74
C LEU A 49 11.46 16.32 -2.06
N ASP A 50 11.78 16.42 -3.33
CA ASP A 50 12.97 17.12 -3.82
C ASP A 50 12.82 18.66 -3.68
N GLU A 51 13.86 19.40 -4.08
CA GLU A 51 13.88 20.87 -4.06
C GLU A 51 12.77 21.51 -4.92
N ASP A 52 12.23 20.77 -5.89
CA ASP A 52 11.16 21.19 -6.81
C ASP A 52 9.77 20.73 -6.33
N GLY A 53 9.67 20.10 -5.16
CA GLY A 53 8.42 19.61 -4.57
C GLY A 53 7.89 18.35 -5.25
N GLN A 54 8.74 17.60 -5.94
CA GLN A 54 8.39 16.31 -6.55
C GLN A 54 8.69 15.18 -5.59
N ILE A 55 7.90 14.11 -5.67
CA ILE A 55 8.08 12.94 -4.81
C ILE A 55 9.41 12.27 -5.14
N GLU A 56 10.31 12.23 -4.15
CA GLU A 56 11.65 11.68 -4.29
C GLU A 56 11.73 10.26 -3.72
N LYS A 57 11.23 10.06 -2.50
CA LYS A 57 11.28 8.79 -1.78
C LYS A 57 10.05 8.55 -0.92
N ILE A 58 9.70 7.28 -0.78
CA ILE A 58 8.65 6.80 0.13
C ILE A 58 9.22 5.73 1.05
N ILE A 59 9.03 5.92 2.35
CA ILE A 59 9.34 4.92 3.38
C ILE A 59 8.02 4.43 3.94
N ALA A 60 7.79 3.12 3.89
CA ALA A 60 6.54 2.47 4.26
C ALA A 60 6.79 1.48 5.39
N ALA A 61 6.20 1.73 6.56
CA ALA A 61 6.30 0.85 7.72
C ALA A 61 4.94 0.24 8.04
N HIS A 62 4.87 -1.09 8.01
CA HIS A 62 3.62 -1.84 8.09
C HIS A 62 3.74 -2.97 9.11
N ASP A 63 2.85 -2.96 10.10
CA ASP A 63 2.61 -4.11 10.98
C ASP A 63 1.84 -5.17 10.20
N ALA A 64 2.51 -6.30 9.98
CA ALA A 64 2.01 -7.40 9.17
C ALA A 64 1.75 -8.67 10.01
N GLY A 65 1.88 -8.58 11.34
CA GLY A 65 1.98 -9.78 12.16
C GLY A 65 3.21 -10.60 11.80
N LYS A 66 3.07 -11.92 11.81
CA LYS A 66 4.11 -12.83 11.30
C LYS A 66 4.23 -12.72 9.78
N ILE A 67 5.41 -12.34 9.29
CA ILE A 67 5.71 -12.30 7.86
C ILE A 67 6.29 -13.67 7.45
N TYR A 68 5.51 -14.45 6.70
CA TYR A 68 5.95 -15.77 6.21
C TYR A 68 6.86 -15.68 5.00
N ASN A 69 6.54 -14.78 4.08
CA ASN A 69 7.26 -14.60 2.84
C ASN A 69 7.62 -13.12 2.69
N PRO A 70 8.83 -12.71 3.09
CA PRO A 70 9.28 -11.33 3.03
C PRO A 70 9.22 -10.74 1.61
N THR A 71 9.54 -11.54 0.58
CA THR A 71 9.51 -11.08 -0.82
C THR A 71 8.09 -10.78 -1.31
N LEU A 72 7.12 -11.65 -0.99
CA LEU A 72 5.72 -11.38 -1.34
C LEU A 72 5.16 -10.21 -0.54
N PHE A 73 5.55 -10.08 0.73
CA PHE A 73 5.18 -8.94 1.55
C PHE A 73 5.70 -7.62 0.95
N GLU A 74 6.99 -7.55 0.64
CA GLU A 74 7.61 -6.36 0.02
C GLU A 74 6.92 -6.00 -1.29
N GLY A 75 6.76 -6.96 -2.21
CA GLY A 75 6.08 -6.73 -3.48
C GLY A 75 4.62 -6.27 -3.34
N GLN A 76 3.90 -6.74 -2.31
CA GLN A 76 2.54 -6.28 -2.02
C GLN A 76 2.52 -4.81 -1.56
N ILE A 77 3.48 -4.41 -0.71
CA ILE A 77 3.58 -3.01 -0.26
C ILE A 77 4.00 -2.10 -1.41
N GLU A 78 4.97 -2.51 -2.22
CA GLU A 78 5.39 -1.75 -3.42
C GLU A 78 4.24 -1.53 -4.41
N GLY A 79 3.48 -2.59 -4.71
CA GLY A 79 2.30 -2.48 -5.57
C GLY A 79 1.22 -1.57 -4.97
N SER A 80 1.06 -1.60 -3.65
CA SER A 80 0.12 -0.73 -2.95
C SER A 80 0.56 0.74 -2.95
N ILE A 81 1.87 1.01 -2.85
CA ILE A 81 2.43 2.36 -2.99
C ILE A 81 2.22 2.87 -4.41
N HIS A 82 2.46 2.03 -5.43
CA HIS A 82 2.20 2.36 -6.83
C HIS A 82 0.75 2.77 -7.06
N MET A 83 -0.20 1.94 -6.63
CA MET A 83 -1.63 2.26 -6.71
C MET A 83 -2.01 3.50 -5.90
N GLY A 84 -1.47 3.62 -4.69
CA GLY A 84 -1.72 4.75 -3.80
C GLY A 84 -1.20 6.08 -4.37
N LEU A 85 -0.05 6.06 -5.05
CA LEU A 85 0.48 7.23 -5.75
C LEU A 85 -0.34 7.56 -6.98
N GLY A 86 -0.74 6.55 -7.75
CA GLY A 86 -1.69 6.70 -8.84
C GLY A 86 -2.92 7.47 -8.35
N TYR A 87 -3.61 6.93 -7.34
CA TYR A 87 -4.76 7.57 -6.71
C TYR A 87 -4.47 8.98 -6.17
N ALA A 88 -3.29 9.19 -5.58
CA ALA A 88 -2.93 10.47 -4.96
C ALA A 88 -2.71 11.59 -5.98
N ILE A 89 -2.04 11.33 -7.10
CA ILE A 89 -1.47 12.40 -7.96
C ILE A 89 -1.72 12.25 -9.46
N SER A 90 -2.29 11.14 -9.94
CA SER A 90 -2.36 10.90 -11.39
C SER A 90 -3.67 10.31 -11.89
N GLU A 91 -4.19 9.28 -11.23
CA GLU A 91 -5.26 8.46 -11.75
C GLU A 91 -6.62 9.16 -11.66
N GLU A 92 -7.29 9.25 -12.82
CA GLU A 92 -8.62 9.85 -12.91
C GLU A 92 -9.41 9.14 -14.03
N LEU A 93 -10.58 8.59 -13.68
CA LEU A 93 -11.50 8.00 -14.63
C LEU A 93 -12.64 8.98 -14.94
N VAL A 94 -12.40 9.90 -15.86
CA VAL A 94 -13.41 10.90 -16.24
C VAL A 94 -14.60 10.23 -16.93
N MET A 95 -15.79 10.41 -16.36
CA MET A 95 -17.05 9.88 -16.87
C MET A 95 -17.92 11.00 -17.46
N LYS A 96 -18.59 10.70 -18.58
CA LYS A 96 -19.60 11.56 -19.20
C LYS A 96 -20.81 10.69 -19.56
N ASP A 97 -22.01 11.13 -19.16
CA ASP A 97 -23.27 10.42 -19.43
C ASP A 97 -23.23 8.94 -18.98
N GLY A 98 -22.64 8.71 -17.80
CA GLY A 98 -22.48 7.36 -17.21
C GLY A 98 -21.45 6.47 -17.89
N ARG A 99 -20.63 7.00 -18.81
CA ARG A 99 -19.61 6.23 -19.55
C ARG A 99 -18.22 6.84 -19.40
N PRO A 100 -17.14 6.03 -19.34
CA PRO A 100 -15.79 6.54 -19.43
C PRO A 100 -15.58 7.34 -20.71
N THR A 101 -14.98 8.52 -20.60
CA THR A 101 -14.60 9.36 -21.75
C THR A 101 -13.48 8.73 -22.58
N SER A 102 -12.76 7.74 -22.02
CA SER A 102 -11.82 6.91 -22.74
C SER A 102 -11.75 5.51 -22.15
N THR A 103 -11.51 4.53 -23.02
CA THR A 103 -11.23 3.13 -22.68
C THR A 103 -9.74 2.79 -22.77
N MET A 104 -8.88 3.77 -23.08
CA MET A 104 -7.44 3.57 -23.19
C MET A 104 -6.79 3.70 -21.81
N LEU A 105 -6.13 2.64 -21.33
CA LEU A 105 -5.44 2.65 -20.03
C LEU A 105 -4.43 3.80 -19.88
N ARG A 106 -3.74 4.18 -20.97
CA ARG A 106 -2.81 5.31 -20.96
C ARG A 106 -3.47 6.64 -20.58
N LYS A 107 -4.78 6.80 -20.85
CA LYS A 107 -5.53 8.01 -20.49
C LYS A 107 -6.01 8.01 -19.04
N CYS A 108 -5.93 6.88 -18.33
CA CYS A 108 -6.30 6.79 -16.93
C CYS A 108 -5.24 7.37 -15.98
N GLY A 109 -4.04 7.71 -16.45
CA GLY A 109 -2.98 8.27 -15.60
C GLY A 109 -2.18 7.24 -14.80
N ILE A 110 -2.23 5.95 -15.16
CA ILE A 110 -1.46 4.91 -14.45
C ILE A 110 0.04 5.22 -14.53
N LEU A 111 0.69 5.26 -13.36
CA LEU A 111 2.12 5.53 -13.26
C LEU A 111 2.95 4.43 -13.92
N ARG A 112 4.02 4.82 -14.61
CA ARG A 112 4.95 3.86 -15.22
C ARG A 112 6.05 3.53 -14.22
N ALA A 113 6.67 2.35 -14.39
CA ALA A 113 7.77 1.91 -13.52
C ALA A 113 8.89 2.95 -13.38
N LYS A 114 9.27 3.64 -14.47
CA LYS A 114 10.31 4.67 -14.45
C LYS A 114 9.93 5.97 -13.73
N ASP A 115 8.63 6.18 -13.49
CA ASP A 115 8.08 7.37 -12.86
C ASP A 115 7.81 7.10 -11.35
N MET A 116 8.10 5.88 -10.88
CA MET A 116 8.03 5.54 -9.46
C MET A 116 9.22 6.11 -8.70
N PRO A 117 9.00 6.64 -7.48
CA PRO A 117 10.08 7.12 -6.61
C PRO A 117 10.87 5.96 -6.01
N GLU A 118 11.96 6.28 -5.32
CA GLU A 118 12.64 5.30 -4.46
C GLU A 118 11.66 4.83 -3.36
N MET A 119 11.62 3.53 -3.10
CA MET A 119 10.76 2.92 -2.08
C MET A 119 11.61 2.16 -1.07
N GLN A 120 11.24 2.30 0.20
CA GLN A 120 11.81 1.50 1.29
C GLN A 120 10.67 0.89 2.11
N VAL A 121 10.56 -0.43 2.10
CA VAL A 121 9.56 -1.17 2.86
C VAL A 121 10.16 -1.67 4.17
N ILE A 122 9.43 -1.46 5.27
CA ILE A 122 9.80 -1.87 6.62
C ILE A 122 8.66 -2.74 7.17
N GLY A 123 8.92 -4.04 7.27
CA GLY A 123 8.02 -4.98 7.93
C GLY A 123 8.17 -4.91 9.45
N ILE A 124 7.07 -4.65 10.16
CA ILE A 124 6.99 -4.72 11.61
C ILE A 124 6.30 -6.05 11.97
N GLU A 125 7.03 -6.93 12.65
CA GLU A 125 6.47 -8.22 13.09
C GLU A 125 5.96 -8.15 14.53
N VAL A 126 4.64 -7.94 14.69
CA VAL A 126 3.95 -8.06 15.99
C VAL A 126 2.86 -9.13 15.86
N PRO A 127 3.13 -10.38 16.31
CA PRO A 127 2.20 -11.50 16.14
C PRO A 127 0.80 -11.19 16.64
N ASP A 128 -0.21 -11.50 15.82
CA ASP A 128 -1.61 -11.39 16.22
C ASP A 128 -2.03 -12.61 17.04
N GLU A 129 -2.66 -12.39 18.20
CA GLU A 129 -3.09 -13.49 19.08
C GLU A 129 -4.19 -14.37 18.46
N TYR A 130 -4.98 -13.81 17.54
CA TYR A 130 -6.09 -14.48 16.88
C TYR A 130 -5.78 -14.88 15.44
N GLY A 131 -4.68 -14.37 14.87
CA GLY A 131 -4.25 -14.67 13.51
C GLY A 131 -3.62 -16.06 13.36
N PRO A 132 -3.73 -16.70 12.18
CA PRO A 132 -3.13 -18.01 11.94
C PRO A 132 -1.61 -17.92 12.11
N TYR A 133 -1.09 -18.63 13.11
CA TYR A 133 0.29 -18.55 13.61
C TYR A 133 0.87 -17.13 13.71
N GLY A 134 0.04 -16.15 14.13
CA GLY A 134 0.46 -14.78 14.36
C GLY A 134 0.34 -13.84 13.16
N ALA A 135 -0.18 -14.30 12.02
CA ALA A 135 -0.25 -13.49 10.80
C ALA A 135 -1.42 -12.51 10.79
N LYS A 136 -1.22 -11.37 10.11
CA LYS A 136 -2.25 -10.38 9.83
C LYS A 136 -2.46 -10.21 8.34
N GLY A 137 -3.62 -9.67 7.97
CA GLY A 137 -3.90 -9.26 6.59
C GLY A 137 -3.07 -8.03 6.20
N VAL A 138 -2.46 -8.07 5.00
CA VAL A 138 -1.66 -6.96 4.44
C VAL A 138 -2.16 -6.47 3.08
N GLY A 139 -3.24 -7.04 2.55
CA GLY A 139 -3.69 -6.83 1.18
C GLY A 139 -3.98 -5.37 0.83
N GLU A 140 -4.73 -4.67 1.68
CA GLU A 140 -5.21 -3.30 1.41
C GLU A 140 -4.42 -2.22 2.16
N ILE A 141 -3.83 -2.58 3.31
CA ILE A 141 -3.24 -1.61 4.23
C ILE A 141 -1.99 -0.91 3.66
N GLY A 142 -1.34 -1.53 2.68
CA GLY A 142 -0.26 -0.92 1.90
C GLY A 142 -0.65 0.42 1.28
N LEU A 143 -1.90 0.54 0.81
CA LEU A 143 -2.36 1.65 -0.02
C LEU A 143 -2.93 2.81 0.79
N VAL A 144 -3.59 2.50 1.90
CA VAL A 144 -4.37 3.44 2.72
C VAL A 144 -3.60 4.71 3.10
N PRO A 145 -2.36 4.66 3.62
CA PRO A 145 -1.67 5.87 4.08
C PRO A 145 -1.08 6.72 2.95
N THR A 146 -0.96 6.20 1.72
CA THR A 146 -0.16 6.84 0.65
C THR A 146 -0.64 8.23 0.30
N ALA A 147 -1.93 8.41 0.00
CA ALA A 147 -2.46 9.72 -0.38
C ALA A 147 -2.36 10.75 0.76
N GLY A 148 -2.56 10.32 2.01
CA GLY A 148 -2.42 11.19 3.18
C GLY A 148 -0.98 11.64 3.40
N ALA A 149 -0.01 10.73 3.25
CA ALA A 149 1.40 11.04 3.34
C ALA A 149 1.85 12.04 2.26
N VAL A 150 1.39 11.84 1.01
CA VAL A 150 1.65 12.77 -0.09
C VAL A 150 1.05 14.16 0.20
N ALA A 151 -0.21 14.21 0.63
CA ALA A 151 -0.89 15.47 0.94
C ALA A 151 -0.16 16.26 2.05
N ASN A 152 0.31 15.56 3.08
CA ASN A 152 1.07 16.16 4.18
C ASN A 152 2.44 16.68 3.73
N ALA A 153 3.18 15.90 2.94
CA ALA A 153 4.47 16.31 2.40
C ALA A 153 4.35 17.56 1.52
N LEU A 154 3.34 17.59 0.64
CA LEU A 154 3.05 18.74 -0.20
C LEU A 154 2.66 19.97 0.63
N TYR A 155 1.81 19.81 1.63
CA TYR A 155 1.45 20.89 2.55
C TYR A 155 2.66 21.44 3.31
N GLN A 156 3.58 20.58 3.74
CA GLN A 156 4.82 21.04 4.38
C GLN A 156 5.74 21.80 3.42
N PHE A 157 5.66 21.51 2.12
CA PHE A 157 6.49 22.15 1.09
C PHE A 157 5.97 23.53 0.68
N ASP A 158 4.67 23.68 0.42
CA ASP A 158 4.09 24.92 -0.12
C ASP A 158 3.08 25.63 0.81
N GLY A 159 2.67 25.00 1.92
CA GLY A 159 1.66 25.54 2.82
C GLY A 159 0.22 25.42 2.31
N GLU A 160 -0.01 24.79 1.16
CA GLU A 160 -1.32 24.67 0.53
C GLU A 160 -1.96 23.31 0.84
N ARG A 161 -3.10 23.35 1.53
CA ARG A 161 -3.85 22.13 1.86
C ARG A 161 -4.64 21.65 0.65
N ARG A 162 -4.34 20.43 0.23
CA ARG A 162 -5.04 19.77 -0.89
C ARG A 162 -6.25 19.00 -0.39
N HIS A 163 -7.41 19.28 -0.98
CA HIS A 163 -8.70 18.69 -0.60
C HIS A 163 -9.34 17.85 -1.72
N THR A 164 -8.66 17.76 -2.87
CA THR A 164 -9.18 17.09 -4.07
C THR A 164 -8.09 16.20 -4.65
N LEU A 165 -8.50 14.99 -5.07
CA LEU A 165 -7.68 14.05 -5.81
C LEU A 165 -8.06 14.08 -7.30
N PRO A 166 -7.12 13.80 -8.22
CA PRO A 166 -5.68 13.70 -7.96
C PRO A 166 -5.07 15.08 -7.65
N MET A 167 -4.16 15.10 -6.69
CA MET A 167 -3.44 16.30 -6.25
C MET A 167 -2.49 16.80 -7.33
N LYS A 168 -2.40 18.13 -7.47
CA LYS A 168 -1.41 18.75 -8.35
C LYS A 168 -0.08 18.90 -7.62
N LEU A 169 0.97 18.34 -8.23
CA LEU A 169 2.35 18.59 -7.85
C LEU A 169 2.78 19.99 -8.30
N PRO A 170 3.73 20.63 -7.60
CA PRO A 170 4.38 21.84 -8.06
C PRO A 170 5.01 21.65 -9.46
N LYS A 171 5.18 22.74 -10.20
CA LYS A 171 5.90 22.70 -11.48
C LYS A 171 7.40 22.58 -11.22
N LYS A 172 8.04 21.57 -11.80
CA LYS A 172 9.52 21.47 -11.83
C LYS A 172 10.12 22.79 -12.33
N ARG A 173 11.07 23.36 -11.57
CA ARG A 173 11.82 24.52 -12.06
C ARG A 173 12.73 24.02 -13.18
N ARG A 174 12.79 24.78 -14.30
CA ARG A 174 13.77 24.47 -15.36
C ARG A 174 15.14 24.80 -14.80
N ARG A 175 15.95 23.78 -14.49
CA ARG A 175 17.38 24.00 -14.25
C ARG A 175 18.01 24.55 -15.53
N PRO A 176 18.80 25.63 -15.48
CA PRO A 176 19.63 26.00 -16.63
C PRO A 176 20.51 24.81 -16.97
N ALA A 177 20.69 24.52 -18.26
CA ALA A 177 21.64 23.50 -18.69
C ALA A 177 22.98 23.80 -18.02
N ALA A 178 23.61 22.79 -17.43
CA ALA A 178 24.96 22.93 -16.89
C ALA A 178 25.82 23.56 -17.99
N ALA A 179 26.45 24.69 -17.67
CA ALA A 179 27.46 25.25 -18.55
C ALA A 179 28.65 24.29 -18.50
N ASP A 180 28.84 23.55 -19.59
CA ASP A 180 30.06 22.78 -19.85
C ASP A 180 31.27 23.73 -20.03
#